data_AF-A0A175R782-F1
#
_entry.id   AF-A0A175R782-F1
#
_cell.length_a   1.000
_cell.length_b   1.000
_cell.length_c   1.000
_cell.angle_alpha   90.00
_cell.angle_beta   90.00
_cell.angle_gamma   90.00
#
_symmetry.space_group_name_H-M   'P 1'
#
loop_
_entity.id
_entity.type
_entity.pdbx_description
1 polymer ?
#
loop_
_entity_poly.entity_id
_entity_poly.type
_entity_poly.pdbx_seq_one_letter_code
_entity_poly.pdbx_strand_id
1 'polypeptide(L)'
;MLHCCDGDEVLARDVAALMCIEIDRARRTLEEADGDARQRCAHAIKGAALNCGAISLACKAARLEEVPHDRVRLREMMEALALVDRELRVLEGGAEP
;
A
#
# COMPACT_ATOMS: atom_id res chain seq x y z
N MET A 1 -11.18 -3.16 4.84
CA MET A 1 -10.08 -2.18 4.65
C MET A 1 -10.57 -0.82 4.15
N LEU A 2 -11.87 -0.49 4.16
CA LEU A 2 -12.40 0.81 3.70
C LEU A 2 -13.38 1.38 4.73
N HIS A 3 -12.90 1.58 5.97
CA HIS A 3 -13.72 2.12 7.06
C HIS A 3 -13.80 3.65 7.07
N CYS A 4 -13.08 4.34 6.16
CA CYS A 4 -12.95 5.80 6.14
C CYS A 4 -13.87 6.52 5.14
N CYS A 5 -14.73 5.80 4.42
CA CYS A 5 -15.60 6.37 3.39
C CYS A 5 -17.06 6.53 3.83
N ASP A 6 -17.39 6.36 5.13
CA ASP A 6 -18.74 6.49 5.69
C ASP A 6 -19.85 5.69 4.95
N GLY A 7 -19.48 4.61 4.25
CA GLY A 7 -20.40 3.79 3.46
C GLY A 7 -20.62 4.27 2.02
N ASP A 8 -19.95 5.34 1.58
CA ASP A 8 -19.94 5.79 0.19
C ASP A 8 -19.09 4.83 -0.66
N GLU A 9 -19.76 3.96 -1.40
CA GLU A 9 -19.13 2.97 -2.27
C GLU A 9 -18.40 3.59 -3.47
N VAL A 10 -18.79 4.78 -3.93
CA VAL A 10 -18.12 5.46 -5.06
C VAL A 10 -16.79 6.01 -4.57
N LEU A 11 -16.80 6.72 -3.45
CA LEU A 11 -15.58 7.20 -2.81
C LEU A 11 -14.64 6.05 -2.43
N ALA A 12 -15.20 4.95 -1.91
CA ALA A 12 -14.43 3.76 -1.56
C ALA A 12 -13.73 3.13 -2.78
N ARG A 13 -14.40 3.10 -3.95
CA ARG A 13 -13.79 2.65 -5.22
C ARG A 13 -12.70 3.60 -5.69
N ASP A 14 -12.93 4.91 -5.64
CA ASP A 14 -11.93 5.91 -6.06
C ASP A 14 -10.66 5.84 -5.18
N VAL A 15 -10.84 5.71 -3.86
CA VAL A 15 -9.73 5.53 -2.91
C VAL A 15 -8.99 4.21 -3.15
N ALA A 16 -9.71 3.12 -3.42
CA ALA A 16 -9.12 1.83 -3.77
C ALA A 16 -8.27 1.92 -5.05
N ALA A 17 -8.78 2.57 -6.10
CA ALA A 17 -8.08 2.74 -7.36
C ALA A 17 -6.78 3.56 -7.19
N LEU A 18 -6.83 4.63 -6.39
CA LEU A 18 -5.62 5.41 -6.04
C LEU A 18 -4.60 4.55 -5.28
N MET A 19 -5.05 3.71 -4.35
CA MET A 19 -4.17 2.82 -3.61
C MET A 19 -3.51 1.77 -4.52
N CYS A 20 -4.23 1.22 -5.51
CA CYS A 20 -3.67 0.32 -6.53
C CYS A 20 -2.51 0.98 -7.30
N ILE A 21 -2.68 2.24 -7.71
CA ILE A 21 -1.64 3.01 -8.41
C ILE A 21 -0.38 3.17 -7.54
N GLU A 22 -0.55 3.51 -6.26
CA GLU A 22 0.56 3.65 -5.33
C GLU A 22 1.27 2.32 -5.07
N ILE A 23 0.53 1.21 -4.96
CA ILE A 23 1.11 -0.13 -4.81
C ILE A 23 1.96 -0.51 -6.04
N ASP A 24 1.45 -0.31 -7.25
CA ASP A 24 2.18 -0.62 -8.48
C ASP A 24 3.42 0.27 -8.65
N ARG A 25 3.36 1.52 -8.20
CA ARG A 25 4.52 2.41 -8.16
C ARG A 25 5.54 1.93 -7.14
N ALA A 26 5.10 1.54 -5.94
CA ALA A 26 5.99 1.07 -4.88
C ALA A 26 6.70 -0.22 -5.24
N ARG A 27 6.00 -1.21 -5.80
CA ARG A 27 6.61 -2.49 -6.21
C ARG A 27 7.77 -2.28 -7.18
N ARG A 28 7.57 -1.45 -8.21
CA ARG A 28 8.63 -1.10 -9.17
C ARG A 28 9.81 -0.36 -8.53
N THR A 29 9.53 0.48 -7.54
CA THR A 29 10.58 1.28 -6.88
C THR A 29 11.39 0.44 -5.90
N LEU A 30 10.75 -0.38 -5.07
CA LEU A 30 11.37 -1.04 -3.93
C LEU A 30 12.40 -2.12 -4.30
N GLU A 31 12.21 -2.80 -5.44
CA GLU A 31 13.06 -3.90 -5.91
C GLU A 31 14.49 -3.45 -6.24
N GLU A 32 14.63 -2.30 -6.90
CA GLU A 32 15.93 -1.81 -7.42
C GLU A 32 16.44 -0.54 -6.72
N ALA A 33 15.63 0.08 -5.85
CA ALA A 33 16.00 1.32 -5.17
C ALA A 33 17.21 1.19 -4.23
N ASP A 34 17.98 2.28 -4.17
CA ASP A 34 18.90 2.57 -3.08
C ASP A 34 18.16 2.87 -1.76
N GLY A 35 18.90 3.09 -0.68
CA GLY A 35 18.33 3.34 0.65
C GLY A 35 17.40 4.56 0.67
N ASP A 36 17.83 5.66 0.08
CA ASP A 36 17.10 6.94 0.12
C ASP A 36 15.80 6.86 -0.69
N ALA A 37 15.85 6.28 -1.89
CA ALA A 37 14.66 6.07 -2.71
C ALA A 37 13.69 5.10 -2.04
N ARG A 38 14.20 4.06 -1.38
CA ARG A 38 13.38 3.11 -0.63
C ARG A 38 12.73 3.74 0.60
N GLN A 39 13.45 4.58 1.34
CA GLN A 39 12.90 5.33 2.47
C GLN A 39 11.77 6.26 2.03
N ARG A 40 11.98 7.05 0.97
CA ARG A 40 10.94 7.94 0.42
C ARG A 40 9.71 7.16 -0.06
N CYS A 41 9.93 6.02 -0.72
CA CYS A 41 8.85 5.15 -1.17
C CYS A 41 8.05 4.58 0.02
N ALA A 42 8.74 4.09 1.06
CA ALA A 42 8.11 3.61 2.29
C ALA A 42 7.30 4.70 3.00
N HIS A 43 7.83 5.93 3.07
CA HIS A 43 7.12 7.08 3.62
C HIS A 43 5.81 7.38 2.86
N ALA A 44 5.87 7.39 1.53
CA ALA A 44 4.69 7.64 0.69
C ALA A 44 3.61 6.56 0.90
N ILE A 45 3.99 5.28 0.90
CA ILE A 45 3.03 4.18 1.11
C ILE A 45 2.45 4.20 2.52
N LYS A 46 3.24 4.58 3.53
CA LYS A 46 2.72 4.76 4.90
C LYS A 46 1.56 5.77 4.91
N GLY A 47 1.72 6.91 4.25
CA GLY A 47 0.69 7.93 4.14
C GLY A 47 -0.56 7.42 3.42
N ALA A 48 -0.39 6.81 2.24
CA ALA A 48 -1.49 6.24 1.46
C ALA A 48 -2.26 5.17 2.25
N ALA A 49 -1.53 4.26 2.93
CA ALA A 49 -2.11 3.19 3.73
C ALA A 49 -2.91 3.73 4.93
N LEU A 50 -2.43 4.79 5.60
CA LEU A 50 -3.17 5.42 6.70
C LEU A 50 -4.48 6.07 6.22
N ASN A 51 -4.45 6.76 5.07
CA ASN A 51 -5.65 7.37 4.48
C ASN A 51 -6.72 6.32 4.12
N CYS A 52 -6.30 5.12 3.73
CA CYS A 52 -7.20 4.02 3.39
C CYS A 52 -7.55 3.13 4.60
N GLY A 53 -6.96 3.35 5.79
CA GLY A 53 -7.15 2.45 6.94
C GLY A 53 -6.46 1.08 6.81
N ALA A 54 -5.50 0.93 5.90
CA ALA A 54 -4.68 -0.27 5.73
C ALA A 54 -3.55 -0.34 6.79
N ILE A 55 -3.92 -0.43 8.07
CA ILE A 55 -3.01 -0.25 9.22
C ILE A 55 -1.81 -1.20 9.19
N SER A 56 -2.01 -2.48 8.84
CA SER A 56 -0.92 -3.46 8.77
C SER A 56 0.15 -3.07 7.74
N LEU A 57 -0.27 -2.55 6.58
CA LEU A 57 0.63 -2.04 5.54
C LEU A 57 1.36 -0.78 6.02
N ALA A 58 0.65 0.15 6.67
CA ALA A 58 1.25 1.36 7.24
C ALA A 58 2.34 1.04 8.27
N CYS A 59 2.12 0.05 9.15
CA CYS A 59 3.12 -0.38 10.13
C CYS A 59 4.37 -0.97 9.46
N LYS A 60 4.22 -1.78 8.40
CA LYS A 60 5.36 -2.35 7.67
C LYS A 60 6.12 -1.28 6.89
N ALA A 61 5.40 -0.33 6.30
CA ALA A 61 5.99 0.83 5.64
C ALA A 61 6.82 1.68 6.62
N ALA A 62 6.27 1.98 7.81
CA ALA A 62 7.00 2.72 8.85
C ALA A 62 8.29 2.01 9.29
N ARG A 63 8.25 0.68 9.46
CA ARG A 63 9.44 -0.10 9.81
C ARG A 63 10.48 -0.04 8.69
N LEU A 64 10.09 -0.14 7.42
CA LEU A 64 11.03 -0.05 6.31
C LEU A 64 11.62 1.37 6.16
N GLU A 65 10.82 2.41 6.39
CA GLU A 65 11.24 3.81 6.36
C GLU A 65 12.35 4.12 7.38
N GLU A 66 12.28 3.55 8.58
CA GLU A 66 13.31 3.70 9.61
C GLU A 66 14.65 3.03 9.25
N VAL A 67 14.60 1.89 8.57
CA VAL A 67 15.78 1.08 8.24
C VAL A 67 15.69 0.59 6.79
N PRO A 68 15.91 1.46 5.79
CA PRO A 68 15.66 1.16 4.39
C PRO A 68 16.58 0.09 3.81
N HIS A 69 17.72 -0.21 4.45
CA HIS A 69 18.63 -1.26 3.99
C HIS A 69 18.27 -2.65 4.52
N ASP A 70 17.29 -2.77 5.43
CA ASP A 70 16.88 -4.03 6.03
C ASP A 70 16.10 -4.90 5.02
N ARG A 71 16.74 -5.99 4.58
CA ARG A 71 16.17 -6.94 3.61
C ARG A 71 14.98 -7.73 4.15
N VAL A 72 14.90 -7.94 5.47
CA VAL A 72 13.75 -8.60 6.09
C VAL A 72 12.54 -7.69 6.03
N ARG A 73 12.70 -6.42 6.42
CA ARG A 73 11.62 -5.42 6.34
C ARG A 73 11.17 -5.15 4.91
N LEU A 74 12.10 -5.13 3.95
CA LEU A 74 11.78 -5.01 2.53
C LEU A 74 10.90 -6.16 2.05
N ARG A 75 11.26 -7.41 2.38
CA ARG A 75 10.45 -8.58 2.03
C ARG A 75 9.08 -8.53 2.68
N GLU A 76 9.01 -8.23 3.98
CA GLU A 76 7.74 -8.07 4.69
C GLU A 76 6.83 -7.00 4.05
N MET A 77 7.43 -5.91 3.56
CA MET A 77 6.72 -4.84 2.86
C MET A 77 6.19 -5.32 1.50
N MET A 78 7.00 -6.03 0.72
CA MET A 78 6.59 -6.58 -0.58
C MET A 78 5.45 -7.59 -0.44
N GLU A 79 5.51 -8.45 0.59
CA GLU A 79 4.43 -9.40 0.91
C GLU A 79 3.12 -8.67 1.28
N ALA A 80 3.20 -7.60 2.06
CA ALA A 80 2.03 -6.81 2.44
C ALA A 80 1.43 -6.05 1.25
N LEU A 81 2.26 -5.48 0.37
CA LEU A 81 1.80 -4.86 -0.87
C LEU A 81 1.03 -5.87 -1.73
N ALA A 82 1.55 -7.09 -1.88
CA ALA A 82 0.89 -8.15 -2.64
C ALA A 82 -0.41 -8.65 -1.99
N LEU A 83 -0.51 -8.62 -0.66
CA LEU A 83 -1.75 -8.94 0.04
C LEU A 83 -2.82 -7.87 -0.22
N VAL A 84 -2.48 -6.59 -0.01
CA VAL A 84 -3.41 -5.48 -0.22
C VAL A 84 -3.86 -5.37 -1.68
N ASP A 85 -2.95 -5.53 -2.65
CA ASP A 85 -3.30 -5.54 -4.08
C ASP A 85 -4.36 -6.61 -4.40
N ARG A 86 -4.21 -7.83 -3.85
CA ARG A 86 -5.22 -8.88 -4.02
C ARG A 86 -6.56 -8.52 -3.40
N GLU A 87 -6.56 -7.94 -2.21
CA GLU A 87 -7.80 -7.52 -1.54
C GLU A 87 -8.52 -6.41 -2.32
N LEU A 88 -7.79 -5.43 -2.85
CA LEU A 88 -8.36 -4.34 -3.65
C LEU A 88 -8.95 -4.86 -4.97
N ARG A 89 -8.26 -5.77 -5.67
CA ARG A 89 -8.78 -6.36 -6.91
C ARG A 89 -10.05 -7.19 -6.71
N VAL A 90 -10.21 -7.84 -5.56
CA VAL A 90 -11.47 -8.53 -5.21
C VAL A 90 -12.62 -7.53 -5.06
N LEU A 91 -12.36 -6.36 -4.49
CA LEU A 91 -13.36 -5.29 -4.36
C LEU A 91 -13.73 -4.68 -5.72
N GLU A 92 -12.78 -4.57 -6.65
CA GLU A 92 -13.05 -4.13 -8.03
C GLU A 92 -13.83 -5.17 -8.85
N GLY A 93 -13.54 -6.47 -8.68
CA GLY A 93 -14.17 -7.56 -9.42
C GLY A 93 -15.51 -8.06 -8.86
N GLY A 94 -15.91 -7.63 -7.66
CA GLY A 94 -17.18 -7.98 -7.03
C GLY A 94 -18.38 -7.11 -7.43
N ALA A 95 -18.16 -6.12 -8.32
CA ALA A 95 -19.20 -5.27 -8.87
C ALA A 95 -19.65 -5.80 -10.25
N GLU A 96 -20.35 -6.92 -10.29
CA GLU A 96 -21.22 -7.24 -11.44
C GLU A 96 -22.64 -6.73 -11.14
N PRO A 97 -23.31 -6.06 -12.11
CA PRO A 97 -24.74 -5.77 -12.02
C PRO A 97 -25.62 -7.02 -12.15
#